data_AF-A0A1Y0GXR6-F1
#
_entry.id   AF-A0A1Y0GXR6-F1
#
_cell.length_a   1.000
_cell.length_b   1.000
_cell.length_c   1.000
_cell.angle_alpha   90.00
_cell.angle_beta   90.00
_cell.angle_gamma   90.00
#
_symmetry.space_group_name_H-M   'P 1'
#
loop_
_entity.id
_entity.type
_entity.pdbx_description
1 polymer ?
#
loop_
_entity_poly.entity_id
_entity_poly.type
_entity_poly.pdbx_seq_one_letter_code
_entity_poly.pdbx_strand_id
1 'polypeptide(L)'
;MNATSQEVLAGVTEAVKRANPQGHPVPALDPGHRHAFHWPPHAISRDYHVTSADWKESSSHIFQGEEYEVQWAETEQGLFGRIINLWNEARGTSLDEVLAELESGAAPWFERMDSISRAIGFENRFHGQISELSSPQLAALLFADDRDVAYAAVIEIEKRASRVQFAEAFVTILSDTLHPNRRTAQWCVLDMLEDYKAFCRTDAEVQAVVTSIHNLMANAPDDFARTIYKAGVVLGGHFCNEPAAEALIACLTAPSKIGRRSAMHAVFHLVEWLPDHRSQVVQALRDSAETESEPLLREFALSQASDIESGAHDHKAEPIFPEEIPA
;
A
#
# COMPACT_ATOMS: atom_id res chain seq x y z
N MET A 1 22.30 -8.70 -12.74
CA MET A 1 22.45 -7.33 -13.26
C MET A 1 21.35 -6.48 -12.65
N ASN A 2 21.65 -5.26 -12.22
CA ASN A 2 20.61 -4.36 -11.70
C ASN A 2 19.78 -3.84 -12.89
N ALA A 3 18.46 -3.79 -12.74
CA ALA A 3 17.60 -3.21 -13.76
C ALA A 3 17.86 -1.71 -13.91
N THR A 4 17.75 -1.20 -15.12
CA THR A 4 17.77 0.23 -15.42
C THR A 4 16.44 0.89 -15.06
N SER A 5 16.41 2.22 -14.92
CA SER A 5 15.15 2.95 -14.66
C SER A 5 14.10 2.70 -15.73
N GLN A 6 14.53 2.62 -17.00
CA GLN A 6 13.65 2.33 -18.13
C GLN A 6 13.01 0.93 -18.04
N GLU A 7 13.76 -0.08 -17.59
CA GLU A 7 13.20 -1.42 -17.38
C GLU A 7 12.18 -1.45 -16.26
N VAL A 8 12.41 -0.72 -15.16
CA VAL A 8 11.45 -0.61 -14.05
C VAL A 8 10.18 0.11 -14.51
N LEU A 9 10.32 1.22 -15.22
CA LEU A 9 9.20 1.97 -15.79
C LEU A 9 8.40 1.13 -16.81
N ALA A 10 9.07 0.33 -17.63
CA ALA A 10 8.41 -0.59 -18.56
C ALA A 10 7.57 -1.64 -17.80
N GLY A 11 8.07 -2.16 -16.67
CA GLY A 11 7.32 -3.07 -15.80
C GLY A 11 6.02 -2.46 -15.27
N VAL A 12 6.07 -1.22 -14.79
CA VAL A 12 4.88 -0.46 -14.36
C VAL A 12 3.91 -0.25 -15.52
N THR A 13 4.42 0.17 -16.68
CA THR A 13 3.59 0.45 -17.86
C THR A 13 2.86 -0.80 -18.33
N GLU A 14 3.54 -1.96 -18.35
CA GLU A 14 2.91 -3.22 -18.73
C GLU A 14 1.91 -3.71 -17.69
N ALA A 15 2.14 -3.48 -16.39
CA ALA A 15 1.16 -3.79 -15.35
C ALA A 15 -0.14 -2.97 -15.53
N VAL A 16 -0.02 -1.66 -15.76
CA VAL A 16 -1.15 -0.76 -16.05
C VAL A 16 -1.90 -1.20 -17.30
N LYS A 17 -1.19 -1.46 -18.39
CA LYS A 17 -1.76 -1.89 -19.67
C LYS A 17 -2.47 -3.24 -19.56
N ARG A 18 -1.96 -4.18 -18.77
CA ARG A 18 -2.58 -5.49 -18.56
C ARG A 18 -3.91 -5.37 -17.82
N ALA A 19 -3.96 -4.55 -16.78
CA ALA A 19 -5.17 -4.32 -16.00
C ALA A 19 -6.23 -3.49 -16.75
N ASN A 20 -5.80 -2.59 -17.64
CA ASN A 20 -6.68 -1.73 -18.42
C ASN A 20 -6.19 -1.56 -19.87
N PRO A 21 -6.42 -2.56 -20.75
CA PRO A 21 -5.96 -2.53 -22.13
C PRO A 21 -6.54 -1.40 -22.99
N GLN A 22 -7.70 -0.85 -22.59
CA GLN A 22 -8.39 0.22 -23.31
C GLN A 22 -7.72 1.58 -23.11
N GLY A 23 -6.92 1.75 -22.04
CA GLY A 23 -6.17 2.99 -21.79
C GLY A 23 -7.05 4.21 -21.45
N HIS A 24 -8.29 3.99 -21.02
CA HIS A 24 -9.17 5.05 -20.53
C HIS A 24 -9.10 5.14 -19.00
N PRO A 25 -9.15 6.34 -18.38
CA PRO A 25 -9.21 6.46 -16.94
C PRO A 25 -10.37 5.65 -16.33
N VAL A 26 -10.09 4.98 -15.21
CA VAL A 26 -11.07 4.18 -14.46
C VAL A 26 -11.13 4.64 -13.00
N PRO A 27 -12.29 4.52 -12.31
CA PRO A 27 -12.33 4.73 -10.86
C PRO A 27 -11.34 3.82 -10.13
N ALA A 28 -10.81 4.29 -9.00
CA ALA A 28 -9.99 3.44 -8.13
C ALA A 28 -10.92 2.47 -7.38
N LEU A 29 -10.42 1.26 -7.11
CA LEU A 29 -11.07 0.35 -6.17
C LEU A 29 -10.61 0.68 -4.75
N ASP A 30 -11.53 0.60 -3.78
CA ASP A 30 -11.16 0.64 -2.38
C ASP A 30 -10.46 -0.68 -2.02
N PRO A 31 -9.18 -0.66 -1.66
CA PRO A 31 -8.42 -1.87 -1.36
C PRO A 31 -8.66 -2.36 0.09
N GLY A 32 -9.51 -1.69 0.87
CA GLY A 32 -9.79 -2.06 2.25
C GLY A 32 -8.58 -1.91 3.19
N HIS A 33 -8.61 -2.59 4.32
CA HIS A 33 -7.51 -2.59 5.29
C HIS A 33 -6.44 -3.61 4.93
N ARG A 34 -5.21 -3.35 5.40
CA ARG A 34 -4.14 -4.35 5.35
C ARG A 34 -4.44 -5.46 6.35
N HIS A 35 -4.27 -6.69 5.90
CA HIS A 35 -4.31 -7.89 6.75
C HIS A 35 -2.93 -8.54 6.69
N ALA A 36 -2.17 -8.44 7.78
CA ALA A 36 -0.82 -8.97 7.82
C ALA A 36 -0.83 -10.49 7.53
N PHE A 37 -0.06 -10.91 6.53
CA PHE A 37 0.04 -12.32 6.22
C PHE A 37 0.95 -13.03 7.21
N HIS A 38 0.36 -13.95 7.98
CA HIS A 38 1.08 -14.76 8.95
C HIS A 38 1.22 -16.19 8.43
N TRP A 39 2.46 -16.55 8.06
CA TRP A 39 2.77 -17.88 7.58
C TRP A 39 4.16 -18.34 8.06
N PRO A 40 4.33 -19.63 8.42
CA PRO A 40 3.31 -20.68 8.49
C PRO A 40 2.25 -20.42 9.56
N PRO A 41 1.04 -21.01 9.43
CA PRO A 41 0.03 -20.92 10.47
C PRO A 41 0.50 -21.67 11.73
N HIS A 42 -0.22 -21.49 12.83
CA HIS A 42 0.06 -22.24 14.06
C HIS A 42 -0.07 -23.74 13.82
N ALA A 43 0.99 -24.49 14.12
CA ALA A 43 1.03 -25.94 13.95
C ALA A 43 0.20 -26.63 15.05
N ILE A 44 -1.03 -27.03 14.72
CA ILE A 44 -1.97 -27.64 15.67
C ILE A 44 -1.41 -28.91 16.32
N SER A 45 -0.50 -29.64 15.65
CA SER A 45 0.19 -30.81 16.22
C SER A 45 0.91 -30.51 17.55
N ARG A 46 1.40 -29.29 17.72
CA ARG A 46 2.12 -28.86 18.93
C ARG A 46 1.24 -28.84 20.16
N ASP A 47 -0.03 -28.49 19.99
CA ASP A 47 -0.98 -28.38 21.10
C ASP A 47 -1.38 -29.75 21.65
N TYR A 48 -1.20 -30.81 20.85
CA TYR A 48 -1.53 -32.20 21.19
C TYR A 48 -0.30 -33.09 21.33
N HIS A 49 0.90 -32.51 21.35
CA HIS A 49 2.17 -33.22 21.49
C HIS A 49 2.39 -34.33 20.45
N VAL A 50 1.86 -34.15 19.23
CA VAL A 50 2.14 -35.07 18.13
C VAL A 50 3.60 -34.93 17.72
N THR A 51 4.35 -36.02 17.76
CA THR A 51 5.79 -36.06 17.52
C THR A 51 6.11 -36.42 16.08
N SER A 52 7.36 -36.21 15.66
CA SER A 52 7.81 -36.62 14.33
C SER A 52 7.64 -38.12 14.05
N ALA A 53 7.57 -38.97 15.07
CA ALA A 53 7.39 -40.42 14.92
C ALA A 53 5.94 -40.85 14.69
N ASP A 54 4.98 -39.95 14.92
CA ASP A 54 3.55 -40.23 14.77
C ASP A 54 3.08 -40.08 13.31
N TRP A 55 3.81 -39.31 12.49
CA TRP A 55 3.56 -39.14 11.06
C TRP A 55 4.05 -40.36 10.28
N LYS A 56 3.16 -41.32 10.02
CA LYS A 56 3.52 -42.64 9.47
C LYS A 56 3.07 -42.87 8.04
N GLU A 57 2.05 -42.16 7.59
CA GLU A 57 1.44 -42.35 6.27
C GLU A 57 1.51 -41.06 5.45
N SER A 58 1.58 -41.20 4.13
CA SER A 58 1.49 -40.10 3.18
C SER A 58 0.51 -40.47 2.07
N SER A 59 -0.26 -39.50 1.59
CA SER A 59 -1.06 -39.63 0.36
C SER A 59 -1.10 -38.31 -0.40
N SER A 60 -1.35 -38.40 -1.71
CA SER A 60 -1.53 -37.23 -2.57
C SER A 60 -2.97 -36.74 -2.53
N HIS A 61 -3.16 -35.43 -2.38
CA HIS A 61 -4.46 -34.77 -2.43
C HIS A 61 -4.41 -33.52 -3.30
N ILE A 62 -5.53 -33.18 -3.94
CA ILE A 62 -5.63 -31.99 -4.77
C ILE A 62 -6.23 -30.86 -3.95
N PHE A 63 -5.51 -29.75 -3.82
CA PHE A 63 -5.98 -28.50 -3.23
C PHE A 63 -5.91 -27.40 -4.28
N GLN A 64 -7.01 -26.68 -4.51
CA GLN A 64 -7.06 -25.58 -5.48
C GLN A 64 -6.50 -25.93 -6.89
N GLY A 65 -6.71 -27.19 -7.33
CA GLY A 65 -6.29 -27.69 -8.64
C GLY A 65 -4.85 -28.21 -8.74
N GLU A 66 -4.10 -28.21 -7.63
CA GLU A 66 -2.71 -28.68 -7.57
C GLU A 66 -2.56 -29.88 -6.63
N GLU A 67 -1.68 -30.82 -6.98
CA GLU A 67 -1.43 -32.02 -6.19
C GLU A 67 -0.38 -31.75 -5.10
N TYR A 68 -0.70 -32.10 -3.86
CA TYR A 68 0.16 -31.96 -2.69
C TYR A 68 0.28 -33.29 -1.93
N GLU A 69 1.48 -33.56 -1.41
CA GLU A 69 1.68 -34.63 -0.44
C GLU A 69 1.17 -34.20 0.94
N VAL A 70 0.25 -35.00 1.48
CA VAL A 70 -0.28 -34.86 2.85
C VAL A 70 0.25 -36.01 3.69
N GLN A 71 0.83 -35.68 4.84
CA GLN A 71 1.22 -36.65 5.86
C GLN A 71 0.15 -36.79 6.92
N TRP A 72 0.00 -38.00 7.45
CA TRP A 72 -1.03 -38.36 8.42
C TRP A 72 -0.43 -38.89 9.72
N ALA A 73 -1.04 -38.49 10.83
CA ALA A 73 -0.79 -39.04 12.15
C ALA A 73 -2.13 -39.32 12.84
N GLU A 74 -2.38 -40.59 13.15
CA GLU A 74 -3.51 -41.00 13.98
C GLU A 74 -3.02 -41.22 15.42
N THR A 75 -3.65 -40.52 16.35
CA THR A 75 -3.30 -40.55 17.77
C THR A 75 -4.54 -40.69 18.64
N GLU A 76 -4.37 -40.88 19.95
CA GLU A 76 -5.49 -40.87 20.90
C GLU A 76 -6.24 -39.52 20.92
N GLN A 77 -5.60 -38.45 20.43
CA GLN A 77 -6.19 -37.11 20.32
C GLN A 77 -6.92 -36.91 18.98
N GLY A 78 -6.94 -37.88 18.08
CA GLY A 78 -7.63 -37.80 16.78
C GLY A 78 -6.69 -37.90 15.58
N LEU A 79 -7.24 -37.57 14.42
CA LEU A 79 -6.51 -37.62 13.14
C LEU A 79 -5.93 -36.24 12.83
N PHE A 80 -4.65 -36.23 12.46
CA PHE A 80 -3.91 -35.05 12.05
C PHE A 80 -3.44 -35.22 10.61
N GLY A 81 -3.50 -34.13 9.87
CA GLY A 81 -2.98 -34.03 8.51
C GLY A 81 -2.05 -32.84 8.40
N ARG A 82 -1.01 -32.94 7.57
CA ARG A 82 -0.17 -31.79 7.22
C ARG A 82 0.24 -31.79 5.77
N ILE A 83 0.17 -30.62 5.13
CA ILE A 83 0.73 -30.39 3.80
C ILE A 83 2.20 -30.01 3.99
N ILE A 84 3.13 -30.93 3.68
CA ILE A 84 4.55 -30.77 4.02
C ILE A 84 5.15 -29.48 3.43
N ASN A 85 4.87 -29.21 2.16
CA ASN A 85 5.49 -28.09 1.45
C ASN A 85 4.86 -26.73 1.77
N LEU A 86 3.67 -26.73 2.39
CA LEU A 86 3.00 -25.50 2.80
C LEU A 86 3.14 -25.25 4.31
N TRP A 87 3.56 -26.25 5.10
CA TRP A 87 3.58 -26.17 6.57
C TRP A 87 2.21 -25.84 7.17
N ASN A 88 1.13 -26.27 6.51
CA ASN A 88 -0.23 -26.18 7.02
C ASN A 88 -0.62 -27.51 7.68
N GLU A 89 -1.20 -27.43 8.87
CA GLU A 89 -1.63 -28.59 9.64
C GLU A 89 -3.09 -28.45 10.07
N ALA A 90 -3.81 -29.56 10.11
CA ALA A 90 -5.17 -29.61 10.62
C ALA A 90 -5.39 -30.86 11.48
N ARG A 91 -6.43 -30.78 12.32
CA ARG A 91 -6.91 -31.88 13.18
C ARG A 91 -8.39 -32.09 12.91
N GLY A 92 -8.83 -33.34 12.91
CA GLY A 92 -10.23 -33.70 12.79
C GLY A 92 -10.51 -35.09 13.35
N THR A 93 -11.77 -35.48 13.28
CA THR A 93 -12.28 -36.80 13.67
C THR A 93 -12.39 -37.77 12.49
N SER A 94 -12.24 -37.27 11.27
CA SER A 94 -12.26 -38.05 10.02
C SER A 94 -11.30 -37.48 8.97
N LEU A 95 -10.98 -38.29 7.95
CA LEU A 95 -10.14 -37.87 6.83
C LEU A 95 -10.73 -36.66 6.09
N ASP A 96 -12.02 -36.70 5.80
CA ASP A 96 -12.72 -35.64 5.07
C ASP A 96 -12.70 -34.31 5.83
N GLU A 97 -12.88 -34.36 7.15
CA GLU A 97 -12.80 -33.18 8.02
C GLU A 97 -11.39 -32.58 8.00
N VAL A 98 -10.35 -33.41 8.16
CA VAL A 98 -8.96 -32.92 8.12
C VAL A 98 -8.63 -32.32 6.75
N LEU A 99 -9.08 -32.92 5.65
CA LEU A 99 -8.85 -32.38 4.31
C LEU A 99 -9.55 -31.03 4.10
N ALA A 100 -10.80 -30.88 4.56
CA ALA A 100 -11.53 -29.62 4.47
C ALA A 100 -10.84 -28.51 5.28
N GLU A 101 -10.37 -28.82 6.48
CA GLU A 101 -9.61 -27.87 7.32
C GLU A 101 -8.23 -27.55 6.73
N LEU A 102 -7.54 -28.52 6.12
CA LEU A 102 -6.30 -28.26 5.37
C LEU A 102 -6.53 -27.33 4.18
N GLU A 103 -7.62 -27.52 3.44
CA GLU A 103 -7.96 -26.65 2.31
C GLU A 103 -8.28 -25.23 2.80
N SER A 104 -9.15 -25.09 3.80
CA SER A 104 -9.52 -23.80 4.37
C SER A 104 -8.32 -23.07 4.99
N GLY A 105 -7.45 -23.80 5.70
CA GLY A 105 -6.24 -23.23 6.32
C GLY A 105 -5.18 -22.81 5.31
N ALA A 106 -5.13 -23.46 4.14
CA ALA A 106 -4.22 -23.11 3.05
C ALA A 106 -4.76 -22.02 2.12
N ALA A 107 -6.06 -21.72 2.15
CA ALA A 107 -6.70 -20.71 1.29
C ALA A 107 -5.98 -19.34 1.31
N PRO A 108 -5.58 -18.76 2.46
CA PRO A 108 -4.86 -17.48 2.47
C PRO A 108 -3.50 -17.53 1.75
N TRP A 109 -2.80 -18.67 1.80
CA TRP A 109 -1.55 -18.87 1.06
C TRP A 109 -1.81 -18.85 -0.45
N PHE A 110 -2.83 -19.59 -0.90
CA PHE A 110 -3.22 -19.64 -2.30
C PHE A 110 -3.65 -18.28 -2.84
N GLU A 111 -4.54 -17.58 -2.12
CA GLU A 111 -5.01 -16.24 -2.48
C GLU A 111 -3.84 -15.26 -2.62
N ARG A 112 -2.88 -15.30 -1.69
CA ARG A 112 -1.67 -14.48 -1.75
C ARG A 112 -0.85 -14.78 -3.00
N MET A 113 -0.61 -16.05 -3.32
CA MET A 113 0.17 -16.43 -4.50
C MET A 113 -0.53 -16.02 -5.79
N ASP A 114 -1.86 -16.12 -5.85
CA ASP A 114 -2.64 -15.70 -7.00
C ASP A 114 -2.64 -14.17 -7.17
N SER A 115 -2.71 -13.42 -6.06
CA SER A 115 -2.56 -11.96 -6.06
C SER A 115 -1.21 -11.54 -6.66
N ILE A 116 -0.12 -12.20 -6.23
CA ILE A 116 1.23 -11.96 -6.76
C ILE A 116 1.26 -12.25 -8.27
N SER A 117 0.77 -13.42 -8.70
CA SER A 117 0.75 -13.80 -10.11
C SER A 117 -0.02 -12.82 -10.99
N ARG A 118 -1.23 -12.40 -10.55
CA ARG A 118 -2.04 -11.43 -11.29
C ARG A 118 -1.31 -10.09 -11.46
N ALA A 119 -0.71 -9.58 -10.39
CA ALA A 119 -0.02 -8.29 -10.40
C ALA A 119 1.21 -8.29 -11.31
N ILE A 120 2.03 -9.36 -11.28
CA ILE A 120 3.24 -9.42 -12.12
C ILE A 120 3.00 -9.99 -13.52
N GLY A 121 1.87 -10.68 -13.74
CA GLY A 121 1.44 -11.17 -15.06
C GLY A 121 1.86 -12.59 -15.36
N PHE A 122 1.99 -13.40 -14.33
CA PHE A 122 2.22 -14.83 -14.49
C PHE A 122 0.90 -15.55 -14.77
N GLU A 123 0.93 -16.44 -15.77
CA GLU A 123 -0.23 -17.25 -16.14
C GLU A 123 -0.56 -18.30 -15.07
N ASN A 124 0.48 -18.81 -14.39
CA ASN A 124 0.36 -19.82 -13.33
C ASN A 124 0.55 -19.20 -11.95
N ARG A 125 0.17 -19.95 -10.92
CA ARG A 125 0.40 -19.59 -9.51
C ARG A 125 1.89 -19.34 -9.24
N PHE A 126 2.18 -18.31 -8.44
CA PHE A 126 3.52 -18.00 -8.02
C PHE A 126 3.95 -18.96 -6.90
N HIS A 127 5.15 -19.52 -7.00
CA HIS A 127 5.71 -20.44 -5.99
C HIS A 127 7.08 -19.98 -5.45
N GLY A 128 7.57 -18.81 -5.90
CA GLY A 128 8.87 -18.28 -5.50
C GLY A 128 8.81 -17.41 -4.25
N GLN A 129 9.89 -16.67 -3.98
CA GLN A 129 9.91 -15.64 -2.96
C GLN A 129 9.83 -14.24 -3.57
N ILE A 130 9.12 -13.31 -2.93
CA ILE A 130 9.04 -11.91 -3.41
C ILE A 130 10.45 -11.27 -3.50
N SER A 131 11.37 -11.65 -2.60
CA SER A 131 12.77 -11.22 -2.60
C SER A 131 13.54 -11.59 -3.88
N GLU A 132 13.09 -12.63 -4.59
CA GLU A 132 13.69 -13.13 -5.83
C GLU A 132 13.16 -12.40 -7.08
N LEU A 133 12.07 -11.63 -6.94
CA LEU A 133 11.51 -10.87 -8.05
C LEU A 133 12.49 -9.79 -8.52
N SER A 134 12.49 -9.53 -9.83
CA SER A 134 13.25 -8.43 -10.42
C SER A 134 12.64 -7.07 -10.04
N SER A 135 13.42 -5.98 -10.16
CA SER A 135 12.91 -4.63 -9.87
C SER A 135 11.65 -4.24 -10.67
N PRO A 136 11.54 -4.56 -11.99
CA PRO A 136 10.29 -4.32 -12.73
C PRO A 136 9.10 -5.11 -12.17
N GLN A 137 9.31 -6.37 -11.76
CA GLN A 137 8.26 -7.18 -11.15
C GLN A 137 7.86 -6.66 -9.78
N LEU A 138 8.82 -6.21 -8.95
CA LEU A 138 8.51 -5.57 -7.67
C LEU A 138 7.71 -4.28 -7.86
N ALA A 139 8.05 -3.46 -8.85
CA ALA A 139 7.29 -2.25 -9.15
C ALA A 139 5.86 -2.57 -9.64
N ALA A 140 5.69 -3.62 -10.46
CA ALA A 140 4.36 -4.11 -10.85
C ALA A 140 3.55 -4.63 -9.65
N LEU A 141 4.21 -5.30 -8.70
CA LEU A 141 3.58 -5.87 -7.51
C LEU A 141 2.97 -4.81 -6.56
N LEU A 142 3.38 -3.54 -6.68
CA LEU A 142 2.75 -2.43 -5.96
C LEU A 142 1.25 -2.25 -6.31
N PHE A 143 0.82 -2.76 -7.47
CA PHE A 143 -0.58 -2.75 -7.90
C PHE A 143 -1.39 -3.98 -7.48
N ALA A 144 -0.86 -4.82 -6.58
CA ALA A 144 -1.60 -5.95 -6.03
C ALA A 144 -2.94 -5.50 -5.43
N ASP A 145 -3.96 -6.35 -5.61
CA ASP A 145 -5.28 -6.19 -4.99
C ASP A 145 -5.21 -6.41 -3.47
N ASP A 146 -4.36 -7.32 -3.01
CA ASP A 146 -3.98 -7.46 -1.61
C ASP A 146 -2.92 -6.41 -1.22
N ARG A 147 -3.29 -5.52 -0.30
CA ARG A 147 -2.39 -4.46 0.20
C ARG A 147 -1.17 -5.01 0.93
N ASP A 148 -1.26 -6.19 1.56
CA ASP A 148 -0.12 -6.79 2.26
C ASP A 148 0.90 -7.40 1.28
N VAL A 149 0.44 -7.87 0.11
CA VAL A 149 1.32 -8.24 -1.00
C VAL A 149 2.06 -7.02 -1.54
N ALA A 150 1.35 -5.92 -1.80
CA ALA A 150 1.97 -4.67 -2.24
C ALA A 150 2.97 -4.11 -1.19
N TYR A 151 2.64 -4.22 0.09
CA TYR A 151 3.56 -3.81 1.17
C TYR A 151 4.78 -4.73 1.27
N ALA A 152 4.65 -6.03 1.02
CA ALA A 152 5.81 -6.91 0.94
C ALA A 152 6.76 -6.51 -0.20
N ALA A 153 6.23 -6.01 -1.33
CA ALA A 153 7.05 -5.41 -2.38
C ALA A 153 7.79 -4.14 -1.90
N VAL A 154 7.14 -3.26 -1.12
CA VAL A 154 7.80 -2.09 -0.50
C VAL A 154 9.04 -2.53 0.27
N ILE A 155 8.90 -3.50 1.19
CA ILE A 155 10.00 -4.01 2.00
C ILE A 155 11.16 -4.51 1.13
N GLU A 156 10.88 -5.24 0.05
CA GLU A 156 11.92 -5.77 -0.84
C GLU A 156 12.54 -4.71 -1.76
N ILE A 157 11.81 -3.65 -2.12
CA ILE A 157 12.36 -2.49 -2.84
C ILE A 157 13.32 -1.72 -1.94
N GLU A 158 12.96 -1.49 -0.68
CA GLU A 158 13.80 -0.74 0.27
C GLU A 158 15.13 -1.44 0.59
N LYS A 159 15.16 -2.78 0.53
CA LYS A 159 16.37 -3.59 0.67
C LYS A 159 17.33 -3.51 -0.52
N ARG A 160 16.93 -2.92 -1.66
CA ARG A 160 17.77 -2.89 -2.86
C ARG A 160 18.98 -1.98 -2.68
N ALA A 161 20.13 -2.44 -3.16
CA ALA A 161 21.38 -1.67 -3.14
C ALA A 161 21.30 -0.35 -3.92
N SER A 162 20.46 -0.28 -4.95
CA SER A 162 20.15 0.94 -5.70
C SER A 162 18.64 1.13 -5.77
N ARG A 163 18.13 2.13 -5.03
CA ARG A 163 16.72 2.52 -4.99
C ARG A 163 16.36 3.59 -6.05
N VAL A 164 17.36 4.26 -6.60
CA VAL A 164 17.20 5.39 -7.53
C VAL A 164 16.61 4.98 -8.88
N GLN A 165 16.80 3.73 -9.29
CA GLN A 165 16.20 3.19 -10.52
C GLN A 165 14.66 3.21 -10.50
N PHE A 166 14.02 3.40 -9.33
CA PHE A 166 12.56 3.45 -9.21
C PHE A 166 11.96 4.85 -9.36
N ALA A 167 12.77 5.92 -9.36
CA ALA A 167 12.26 7.29 -9.31
C ALA A 167 11.29 7.63 -10.45
N GLU A 168 11.64 7.27 -11.69
CA GLU A 168 10.77 7.49 -12.87
C GLU A 168 9.46 6.70 -12.76
N ALA A 169 9.54 5.44 -12.31
CA ALA A 169 8.37 4.60 -12.11
C ALA A 169 7.44 5.14 -11.01
N PHE A 170 8.00 5.72 -9.95
CA PHE A 170 7.21 6.34 -8.87
C PHE A 170 6.42 7.55 -9.37
N VAL A 171 7.03 8.42 -10.18
CA VAL A 171 6.35 9.54 -10.83
C VAL A 171 5.17 9.05 -11.68
N THR A 172 5.36 7.96 -12.44
CA THR A 172 4.29 7.34 -13.23
C THR A 172 3.17 6.77 -12.35
N ILE A 173 3.50 6.07 -11.26
CA ILE A 173 2.49 5.52 -10.32
C ILE A 173 1.69 6.63 -9.64
N LEU A 174 2.36 7.69 -9.17
CA LEU A 174 1.70 8.84 -8.54
C LEU A 174 0.73 9.54 -9.48
N SER A 175 1.06 9.57 -10.77
CA SER A 175 0.23 10.19 -11.81
C SER A 175 -0.80 9.24 -12.42
N ASP A 176 -0.84 7.96 -12.00
CA ASP A 176 -1.69 6.96 -12.63
C ASP A 176 -3.18 7.25 -12.39
N THR A 177 -3.96 7.06 -13.46
CA THR A 177 -5.43 7.14 -13.46
C THR A 177 -6.06 5.93 -14.14
N LEU A 178 -5.24 4.99 -14.61
CA LEU A 178 -5.64 3.89 -15.49
C LEU A 178 -5.74 2.56 -14.75
N HIS A 179 -4.94 2.30 -13.70
CA HIS A 179 -5.03 1.05 -12.97
C HIS A 179 -6.13 1.12 -11.88
N PRO A 180 -6.99 0.10 -11.74
CA PRO A 180 -8.02 0.08 -10.69
C PRO A 180 -7.43 0.09 -9.27
N ASN A 181 -6.39 -0.71 -9.02
CA ASN A 181 -5.69 -0.78 -7.73
C ASN A 181 -4.65 0.34 -7.49
N ARG A 182 -4.69 1.43 -8.25
CA ARG A 182 -3.67 2.49 -8.17
C ARG A 182 -3.49 3.10 -6.78
N ARG A 183 -4.54 3.11 -5.94
CA ARG A 183 -4.47 3.69 -4.59
C ARG A 183 -3.52 2.94 -3.68
N THR A 184 -3.49 1.62 -3.77
CA THR A 184 -2.49 0.77 -3.11
C THR A 184 -1.09 1.14 -3.57
N ALA A 185 -0.86 1.19 -4.89
CA ALA A 185 0.45 1.50 -5.46
C ALA A 185 0.93 2.91 -5.09
N GLN A 186 0.04 3.91 -5.20
CA GLN A 186 0.32 5.30 -4.81
C GLN A 186 0.64 5.40 -3.33
N TRP A 187 -0.10 4.73 -2.46
CA TRP A 187 0.19 4.68 -1.03
C TRP A 187 1.57 4.07 -0.76
N CYS A 188 1.91 2.94 -1.40
CA CYS A 188 3.22 2.31 -1.28
C CYS A 188 4.37 3.22 -1.74
N VAL A 189 4.18 3.93 -2.86
CA VAL A 189 5.17 4.90 -3.35
C VAL A 189 5.35 6.06 -2.37
N LEU A 190 4.26 6.60 -1.83
CA LEU A 190 4.30 7.65 -0.82
C LEU A 190 4.98 7.18 0.48
N ASP A 191 4.74 5.93 0.90
CA ASP A 191 5.42 5.31 2.06
C ASP A 191 6.94 5.27 1.87
N MET A 192 7.40 4.80 0.71
CA MET A 192 8.84 4.80 0.40
C MET A 192 9.42 6.21 0.26
N LEU A 193 8.64 7.18 -0.19
CA LEU A 193 9.07 8.57 -0.35
C LEU A 193 9.17 9.34 0.97
N GLU A 194 8.87 8.72 2.12
CA GLU A 194 9.26 9.26 3.42
C GLU A 194 10.80 9.39 3.56
N ASP A 195 11.56 8.54 2.86
CA ASP A 195 13.02 8.63 2.67
C ASP A 195 13.35 9.02 1.21
N TYR A 196 12.73 10.10 0.70
CA TYR A 196 12.80 10.45 -0.72
C TYR A 196 14.24 10.58 -1.28
N LYS A 197 15.22 10.96 -0.44
CA LYS A 197 16.64 11.09 -0.82
C LYS A 197 17.28 9.76 -1.21
N ALA A 198 16.71 8.63 -0.79
CA ALA A 198 17.12 7.32 -1.26
C ALA A 198 16.72 7.03 -2.72
N PHE A 199 15.69 7.72 -3.21
CA PHE A 199 15.12 7.50 -4.54
C PHE A 199 15.46 8.63 -5.52
N CYS A 200 15.43 9.89 -5.07
CA CYS A 200 15.69 11.06 -5.89
C CYS A 200 17.12 11.58 -5.61
N ARG A 201 17.95 11.71 -6.65
CA ARG A 201 19.33 12.24 -6.55
C ARG A 201 19.47 13.69 -6.99
N THR A 202 18.54 14.17 -7.79
CA THR A 202 18.59 15.49 -8.43
C THR A 202 17.38 16.32 -8.06
N ASP A 203 17.54 17.64 -8.06
CA ASP A 203 16.43 18.57 -7.83
C ASP A 203 15.33 18.41 -8.87
N ALA A 204 15.67 18.00 -10.09
CA ALA A 204 14.70 17.71 -11.14
C ALA A 204 13.80 16.50 -10.80
N GLU A 205 14.37 15.42 -10.24
CA GLU A 205 13.60 14.26 -9.78
C GLU A 205 12.72 14.63 -8.58
N VAL A 206 13.26 15.40 -7.62
CA VAL A 206 12.50 15.92 -6.48
C VAL A 206 11.31 16.74 -6.97
N GLN A 207 11.54 17.67 -7.91
CA GLN A 207 10.49 18.52 -8.47
C GLN A 207 9.42 17.69 -9.20
N ALA A 208 9.82 16.67 -9.97
CA ALA A 208 8.89 15.79 -10.68
C ALA A 208 7.99 15.02 -9.70
N VAL A 209 8.57 14.51 -8.60
CA VAL A 209 7.82 13.83 -7.54
C VAL A 209 6.86 14.81 -6.84
N VAL A 210 7.34 15.97 -6.38
CA VAL A 210 6.49 16.99 -5.73
C VAL A 210 5.33 17.40 -6.63
N THR A 211 5.59 17.63 -7.92
CA THR A 211 4.56 17.98 -8.91
C THR A 211 3.53 16.86 -9.06
N SER A 212 3.97 15.59 -9.05
CA SER A 212 3.08 14.44 -9.15
C SER A 212 2.21 14.28 -7.90
N ILE A 213 2.78 14.49 -6.71
CA ILE A 213 2.03 14.46 -5.44
C ILE A 213 1.02 15.61 -5.37
N HIS A 214 1.41 16.82 -5.77
CA HIS A 214 0.51 17.96 -5.90
C HIS A 214 -0.70 17.62 -6.79
N ASN A 215 -0.44 17.11 -8.00
CA ASN A 215 -1.50 16.77 -8.95
C ASN A 215 -2.40 15.64 -8.45
N LEU A 216 -1.83 14.67 -7.75
CA LEU A 216 -2.57 13.60 -7.07
C LEU A 216 -3.54 14.17 -6.03
N MET A 217 -3.06 15.05 -5.15
CA MET A 217 -3.90 15.70 -4.13
C MET A 217 -4.97 16.58 -4.76
N ALA A 218 -4.59 17.43 -5.71
CA ALA A 218 -5.48 18.45 -6.27
C ALA A 218 -6.71 17.87 -6.98
N ASN A 219 -6.60 16.67 -7.55
CA ASN A 219 -7.61 16.03 -8.38
C ASN A 219 -8.27 14.80 -7.75
N ALA A 220 -7.96 14.45 -6.50
CA ALA A 220 -8.43 13.21 -5.90
C ALA A 220 -9.95 13.19 -5.66
N PRO A 221 -10.70 12.19 -6.16
CA PRO A 221 -12.11 12.02 -5.83
C PRO A 221 -12.37 11.24 -4.53
N ASP A 222 -11.34 10.62 -3.96
CA ASP A 222 -11.39 9.68 -2.84
C ASP A 222 -10.11 9.76 -2.00
N ASP A 223 -10.12 9.14 -0.81
CA ASP A 223 -8.95 8.94 0.05
C ASP A 223 -8.74 7.46 0.39
N PHE A 224 -9.01 6.56 -0.56
CA PHE A 224 -8.84 5.12 -0.32
C PHE A 224 -7.42 4.80 0.09
N ALA A 225 -7.27 3.81 0.98
CA ALA A 225 -6.01 3.49 1.65
C ALA A 225 -5.34 4.65 2.42
N ARG A 226 -6.05 5.78 2.64
CA ARG A 226 -5.49 7.04 3.17
C ARG A 226 -4.36 7.60 2.30
N THR A 227 -4.42 7.36 0.99
CA THR A 227 -3.38 7.75 0.03
C THR A 227 -3.22 9.27 -0.04
N ILE A 228 -4.30 10.03 -0.05
CA ILE A 228 -4.23 11.49 -0.18
C ILE A 228 -3.78 12.11 1.13
N TYR A 229 -4.27 11.59 2.25
CA TYR A 229 -3.70 11.93 3.56
C TYR A 229 -2.18 11.74 3.60
N LYS A 230 -1.69 10.56 3.20
CA LYS A 230 -0.24 10.24 3.14
C LYS A 230 0.50 11.19 2.21
N ALA A 231 -0.09 11.58 1.09
CA ALA A 231 0.50 12.55 0.15
C ALA A 231 0.79 13.90 0.84
N GLY A 232 -0.17 14.41 1.62
CA GLY A 232 0.05 15.60 2.43
C GLY A 232 1.16 15.41 3.46
N VAL A 233 1.15 14.30 4.22
CA VAL A 233 2.19 13.98 5.21
C VAL A 233 3.58 13.94 4.58
N VAL A 234 3.75 13.32 3.42
CA VAL A 234 5.05 13.25 2.72
C VAL A 234 5.54 14.64 2.33
N LEU A 235 4.68 15.51 1.77
CA LEU A 235 5.11 16.87 1.42
C LEU A 235 5.43 17.71 2.66
N GLY A 236 4.56 17.67 3.69
CA GLY A 236 4.63 18.54 4.86
C GLY A 236 5.58 18.08 5.96
N GLY A 237 5.87 16.77 6.04
CA GLY A 237 6.68 16.17 7.10
C GLY A 237 7.99 15.54 6.65
N HIS A 238 8.16 15.22 5.36
CA HIS A 238 9.35 14.52 4.85
C HIS A 238 10.14 15.33 3.81
N PHE A 239 9.47 15.92 2.81
CA PHE A 239 10.14 16.76 1.82
C PHE A 239 10.54 18.11 2.41
N CYS A 240 9.59 18.78 3.08
CA CYS A 240 9.79 20.00 3.88
C CYS A 240 10.75 21.02 3.23
N ASN A 241 10.53 21.33 1.96
CA ASN A 241 11.34 22.25 1.17
C ASN A 241 10.43 23.23 0.42
N GLU A 242 11.03 24.26 -0.19
CA GLU A 242 10.27 25.33 -0.86
C GLU A 242 9.30 24.78 -1.92
N PRO A 243 9.69 23.85 -2.83
CA PRO A 243 8.71 23.26 -3.77
C PRO A 243 7.54 22.55 -3.08
N ALA A 244 7.80 21.82 -2.00
CA ALA A 244 6.74 21.14 -1.24
C ALA A 244 5.81 22.13 -0.53
N ALA A 245 6.36 23.24 -0.01
CA ALA A 245 5.58 24.32 0.56
C ALA A 245 4.65 24.97 -0.46
N GLU A 246 5.19 25.36 -1.61
CA GLU A 246 4.41 25.94 -2.72
C GLU A 246 3.29 25.00 -3.16
N ALA A 247 3.59 23.71 -3.31
CA ALA A 247 2.61 22.69 -3.66
C ALA A 247 1.48 22.55 -2.63
N LEU A 248 1.81 22.48 -1.34
CA LEU A 248 0.81 22.36 -0.28
C LEU A 248 -0.08 23.60 -0.17
N ILE A 249 0.51 24.79 -0.24
CA ILE A 249 -0.23 26.05 -0.18
C ILE A 249 -1.18 26.16 -1.37
N ALA A 250 -0.74 25.79 -2.58
CA ALA A 250 -1.60 25.75 -3.76
C ALA A 250 -2.78 24.77 -3.60
N CYS A 251 -2.56 23.65 -2.91
CA CYS A 251 -3.61 22.65 -2.65
C CYS A 251 -4.70 23.12 -1.67
N LEU A 252 -4.51 24.21 -0.92
CA LEU A 252 -5.55 24.77 -0.03
C LEU A 252 -6.78 25.29 -0.78
N THR A 253 -6.65 25.55 -2.09
CA THR A 253 -7.75 25.96 -2.97
C THR A 253 -7.98 24.97 -4.11
N ALA A 254 -7.49 23.73 -3.98
CA ALA A 254 -7.64 22.71 -5.00
C ALA A 254 -9.12 22.35 -5.26
N PRO A 255 -9.49 21.87 -6.46
CA PRO A 255 -10.84 21.38 -6.74
C PRO A 255 -11.28 20.24 -5.81
N SER A 256 -10.36 19.31 -5.50
CA SER A 256 -10.63 18.20 -4.58
C SER A 256 -10.78 18.67 -3.15
N LYS A 257 -11.93 18.40 -2.53
CA LYS A 257 -12.10 18.63 -1.08
C LYS A 257 -11.24 17.70 -0.21
N ILE A 258 -10.95 16.49 -0.69
CA ILE A 258 -10.06 15.53 -0.03
C ILE A 258 -8.61 16.08 -0.06
N GLY A 259 -8.18 16.59 -1.21
CA GLY A 259 -6.90 17.27 -1.37
C GLY A 259 -6.78 18.49 -0.47
N ARG A 260 -7.81 19.35 -0.43
CA ARG A 260 -7.86 20.51 0.48
C ARG A 260 -7.75 20.09 1.95
N ARG A 261 -8.51 19.09 2.40
CA ARG A 261 -8.43 18.53 3.76
C ARG A 261 -7.00 18.14 4.12
N SER A 262 -6.38 17.33 3.27
CA SER A 262 -5.02 16.83 3.51
C SER A 262 -3.99 17.95 3.48
N ALA A 263 -4.13 18.94 2.58
CA ALA A 263 -3.25 20.11 2.55
C ALA A 263 -3.38 20.96 3.82
N MET A 264 -4.61 21.20 4.31
CA MET A 264 -4.86 21.95 5.56
C MET A 264 -4.19 21.28 6.77
N HIS A 265 -4.19 19.95 6.83
CA HIS A 265 -3.45 19.19 7.83
C HIS A 265 -1.93 19.31 7.61
N ALA A 266 -1.47 19.03 6.40
CA ALA A 266 -0.04 18.95 6.08
C ALA A 266 0.72 20.27 6.26
N VAL A 267 0.09 21.43 6.03
CA VAL A 267 0.73 22.73 6.24
C VAL A 267 1.04 23.01 7.72
N PHE A 268 0.37 22.32 8.65
CA PHE A 268 0.75 22.34 10.07
C PHE A 268 2.14 21.71 10.25
N HIS A 269 2.36 20.50 9.72
CA HIS A 269 3.67 19.85 9.79
C HIS A 269 4.74 20.63 9.02
N LEU A 270 4.37 21.25 7.90
CA LEU A 270 5.29 22.07 7.11
C LEU A 270 5.94 23.18 7.97
N VAL A 271 5.16 23.88 8.79
CA VAL A 271 5.69 24.98 9.62
C VAL A 271 6.48 24.52 10.85
N GLU A 272 6.41 23.23 11.21
CA GLU A 272 7.31 22.63 12.20
C GLU A 272 8.73 22.54 11.65
N TRP A 273 8.86 22.24 10.35
CA TRP A 273 10.15 22.10 9.66
C TRP A 273 10.63 23.39 8.99
N LEU A 274 9.72 24.23 8.51
CA LEU A 274 9.95 25.51 7.85
C LEU A 274 9.24 26.65 8.60
N PRO A 275 9.71 27.02 9.81
CA PRO A 275 9.04 28.01 10.66
C PRO A 275 8.91 29.40 10.02
N ASP A 276 9.79 29.74 9.09
CA ASP A 276 9.75 31.02 8.36
C ASP A 276 8.51 31.15 7.47
N HIS A 277 7.87 30.04 7.10
CA HIS A 277 6.62 30.04 6.32
C HIS A 277 5.37 30.27 7.18
N ARG A 278 5.49 30.33 8.52
CA ARG A 278 4.34 30.41 9.44
C ARG A 278 3.34 31.48 9.04
N SER A 279 3.80 32.71 8.84
CA SER A 279 2.91 33.85 8.50
C SER A 279 2.20 33.64 7.16
N GLN A 280 2.90 33.08 6.17
CA GLN A 280 2.34 32.80 4.86
C GLN A 280 1.28 31.69 4.94
N VAL A 281 1.56 30.61 5.66
CA VAL A 281 0.63 29.49 5.86
C VAL A 281 -0.63 29.93 6.61
N VAL A 282 -0.48 30.69 7.70
CA VAL A 282 -1.61 31.22 8.47
C VAL A 282 -2.50 32.09 7.57
N GLN A 283 -1.89 32.97 6.77
CA GLN A 283 -2.65 33.80 5.83
C GLN A 283 -3.36 32.96 4.78
N ALA A 284 -2.67 32.00 4.17
CA ALA A 284 -3.26 31.14 3.13
C ALA A 284 -4.43 30.28 3.66
N LEU A 285 -4.36 29.78 4.90
CA LEU A 285 -5.45 29.07 5.55
C LEU A 285 -6.67 29.98 5.80
N ARG A 286 -6.44 31.23 6.24
CA ARG A 286 -7.51 32.23 6.42
C ARG A 286 -8.17 32.57 5.08
N ASP A 287 -7.38 32.84 4.06
CA ASP A 287 -7.87 33.16 2.70
C ASP A 287 -8.67 31.99 2.10
N SER A 288 -8.20 30.75 2.29
CA SER A 288 -8.93 29.54 1.89
C SER A 288 -10.27 29.43 2.61
N ALA A 289 -10.30 29.65 3.93
CA ALA A 289 -11.54 29.59 4.72
C ALA A 289 -12.61 30.61 4.26
N GLU A 290 -12.21 31.81 3.80
CA GLU A 290 -13.14 32.82 3.29
C GLU A 290 -13.91 32.36 2.03
N THR A 291 -13.29 31.54 1.20
CA THR A 291 -13.84 31.08 -0.07
C THR A 291 -14.29 29.61 -0.07
N GLU A 292 -13.96 28.87 0.98
CA GLU A 292 -14.32 27.46 1.13
C GLU A 292 -15.85 27.30 1.17
N SER A 293 -16.36 26.39 0.34
CA SER A 293 -17.79 26.10 0.25
C SER A 293 -18.22 25.00 1.23
N GLU A 294 -17.31 24.10 1.60
CA GLU A 294 -17.55 23.02 2.57
C GLU A 294 -17.40 23.52 4.02
N PRO A 295 -18.48 23.62 4.82
CA PRO A 295 -18.42 24.15 6.18
C PRO A 295 -17.39 23.46 7.09
N LEU A 296 -17.26 22.12 7.01
CA LEU A 296 -16.29 21.38 7.82
C LEU A 296 -14.85 21.80 7.50
N LEU A 297 -14.53 22.02 6.22
CA LEU A 297 -13.21 22.46 5.80
C LEU A 297 -12.93 23.91 6.17
N ARG A 298 -13.95 24.78 6.13
CA ARG A 298 -13.83 26.17 6.59
C ARG A 298 -13.44 26.21 8.06
N GLU A 299 -14.16 25.48 8.91
CA GLU A 299 -13.87 25.40 10.35
C GLU A 299 -12.50 24.78 10.61
N PHE A 300 -12.13 23.75 9.85
CA PHE A 300 -10.85 23.09 9.97
C PHE A 300 -9.69 24.05 9.60
N ALA A 301 -9.78 24.76 8.48
CA ALA A 301 -8.77 25.74 8.06
C ALA A 301 -8.56 26.86 9.09
N LEU A 302 -9.64 27.42 9.64
CA LEU A 302 -9.57 28.44 10.70
C LEU A 302 -8.94 27.89 11.98
N SER A 303 -9.27 26.64 12.35
CA SER A 303 -8.66 25.99 13.50
C SER A 303 -7.16 25.79 13.29
N GLN A 304 -6.75 25.26 12.14
CA GLN A 304 -5.33 25.06 11.82
C GLN A 304 -4.56 26.38 11.83
N ALA A 305 -5.14 27.45 11.27
CA ALA A 305 -4.52 28.78 11.31
C ALA A 305 -4.31 29.27 12.75
N SER A 306 -5.30 29.07 13.63
CA SER A 306 -5.19 29.42 15.05
C SER A 306 -4.15 28.58 15.79
N ASP A 307 -4.13 27.27 15.54
CA ASP A 307 -3.20 26.34 16.19
C ASP A 307 -1.74 26.70 15.81
N ILE A 308 -1.48 26.93 14.52
CA ILE A 308 -0.17 27.37 14.01
C ILE A 308 0.26 28.73 14.57
N GLU A 309 -0.64 29.72 14.60
CA GLU A 309 -0.34 31.07 15.10
C GLU A 309 -0.02 31.05 16.60
N SER A 310 -0.73 30.20 17.37
CA SER A 310 -0.48 30.02 18.81
C SER A 310 0.78 29.21 19.13
N GLY A 311 1.38 28.54 18.14
CA GLY A 311 2.50 27.63 18.33
C GLY A 311 2.10 26.34 19.04
N ALA A 312 0.89 25.84 18.81
CA ALA A 312 0.44 24.55 19.34
C ALA A 312 1.37 23.42 18.88
N HIS A 313 1.50 22.39 19.72
CA HIS A 313 2.27 21.18 19.41
C HIS A 313 1.41 20.04 18.86
N ASP A 314 0.09 20.19 18.90
CA ASP A 314 -0.87 19.24 18.40
C ASP A 314 -1.96 20.03 17.67
N HIS A 315 -2.54 19.42 16.65
CA HIS A 315 -3.59 20.02 15.84
C HIS A 315 -4.84 19.16 15.88
N LYS A 316 -6.00 19.73 15.55
CA LYS A 316 -7.24 18.95 15.50
C LYS A 316 -7.15 17.81 14.49
N ALA A 317 -7.83 16.70 14.81
CA ALA A 317 -8.02 15.61 13.87
C ALA A 317 -8.71 16.09 12.59
N GLU A 318 -8.37 15.47 11.46
CA GLU A 318 -9.02 15.78 10.19
C GLU A 318 -10.53 15.49 10.26
N PRO A 319 -11.38 16.34 9.66
CA PRO A 319 -12.80 16.06 9.57
C PRO A 319 -13.06 14.86 8.64
N ILE A 320 -14.02 14.02 9.04
CA ILE A 320 -14.54 12.92 8.23
C ILE A 320 -15.80 13.42 7.52
N PHE A 321 -15.84 13.30 6.19
CA PHE A 321 -17.03 13.67 5.43
C PHE A 321 -18.14 12.64 5.61
N PRO A 322 -19.43 13.05 5.59
CA PRO A 322 -20.55 12.13 5.77
C PRO A 322 -20.52 10.92 4.83
N GLU A 323 -20.10 11.10 3.58
CA GLU A 323 -20.01 10.02 2.59
C GLU A 323 -18.82 9.06 2.78
N GLU A 324 -17.88 9.36 3.68
CA GLU A 324 -16.76 8.47 4.03
C GLU A 324 -17.11 7.54 5.20
N ILE A 325 -18.27 7.72 5.84
CA ILE A 325 -18.72 6.86 6.94
C ILE A 325 -19.33 5.59 6.33
N PRO A 326 -18.80 4.38 6.62
CA PRO A 326 -19.40 3.14 6.17
C PRO A 326 -20.85 3.02 6.65
N ALA A 327 -21.74 2.60 5.75
CA ALA A 327 -23.16 2.38 6.05
C ALA A 327 -23.39 1.25 7.04
#